data_AF-A0A4Z1A422-F1
#
_entry.id   AF-A0A4Z1A422-F1
#
_cell.length_a   1.000
_cell.length_b   1.000
_cell.length_c   1.000
_cell.angle_alpha   90.00
_cell.angle_beta   90.00
_cell.angle_gamma   90.00
#
_symmetry.space_group_name_H-M   'P 1'
#
loop_
_entity.id
_entity.type
_entity.pdbx_description
1 polymer ?
#
loop_
_entity_poly.entity_id
_entity_poly.type
_entity_poly.pdbx_seq_one_letter_code
_entity_poly.pdbx_strand_id
1 'polypeptide(L)' 'MYDYTKSTGPTIDQTNFPNTIATVAGYYWTSTTNASGTSSAWYVNFTTTLNNIFDVNAKTNSLFVRCVAN' A
#
# COMPACT_ATOMS: atom_id res chain seq x y z
N MET A 1 6.99 -1.03 10.42
CA MET A 1 6.46 -1.57 9.15
C MET A 1 7.03 -0.77 7.98
N TYR A 2 6.66 0.49 7.80
CA TYR A 2 7.26 1.34 6.77
C TYR A 2 8.73 1.66 7.09
N ASP A 3 9.59 1.56 6.09
CA ASP A 3 11.04 1.78 6.20
C ASP A 3 11.43 3.09 5.50
N TYR A 4 11.58 4.15 6.28
CA TYR A 4 11.93 5.49 5.81
C TYR A 4 13.41 5.64 5.44
N THR A 5 14.25 4.64 5.70
CA THR A 5 15.66 4.67 5.30
C THR A 5 15.85 4.36 3.81
N LYS A 6 14.79 3.91 3.14
CA LYS A 6 14.79 3.56 1.71
C LYS A 6 14.15 4.67 0.88
N SER A 7 14.85 5.11 -0.17
CA SER A 7 14.33 6.05 -1.17
C SER A 7 13.59 5.37 -2.33
N THR A 8 13.78 4.07 -2.51
CA THR A 8 13.14 3.25 -3.55
C THR A 8 12.50 2.02 -2.94
N GLY A 9 11.34 1.62 -3.48
CA GLY A 9 10.57 0.48 -3.00
C GLY A 9 11.30 -0.87 -3.12
N PRO A 10 10.87 -1.87 -2.34
CA PRO A 10 9.77 -1.79 -1.39
C PRO A 10 10.20 -1.13 -0.06
N THR A 11 9.51 -0.05 0.34
CA THR A 11 9.76 0.77 1.55
C THR A 11 9.10 0.15 2.79
N ILE A 12 9.29 -1.16 2.94
CA ILE A 12 8.81 -1.99 4.06
C ILE A 12 9.87 -3.06 4.32
N ASP A 13 9.95 -3.52 5.57
CA ASP A 13 10.86 -4.60 5.97
C ASP A 13 10.58 -5.88 5.15
N GLN A 14 11.54 -6.26 4.30
CA GLN A 14 11.41 -7.44 3.43
C GLN A 14 11.70 -8.77 4.13
N THR A 15 12.32 -8.74 5.31
CA THR A 15 12.53 -9.94 6.12
C THR A 15 11.21 -10.40 6.73
N ASN A 16 10.42 -9.45 7.25
CA ASN A 16 9.10 -9.74 7.81
C ASN A 16 7.99 -9.75 6.75
N PHE A 17 8.14 -8.98 5.67
CA PHE A 17 7.15 -8.88 4.59
C PHE A 17 7.79 -9.24 3.24
N PRO A 18 8.15 -10.52 3.02
CA PRO A 18 8.73 -10.95 1.76
C PRO A 18 7.73 -10.77 0.60
N ASN A 19 8.26 -10.67 -0.61
CA ASN A 19 7.51 -10.55 -1.86
C ASN A 19 6.59 -9.31 -1.94
N THR A 20 6.96 -8.21 -1.28
CA THR A 20 6.24 -6.95 -1.48
C THR A 20 6.52 -6.40 -2.86
N ILE A 21 5.47 -6.03 -3.59
CA ILE A 21 5.59 -5.43 -4.92
C ILE A 21 6.22 -4.04 -4.83
N ALA A 22 7.30 -3.84 -5.57
CA ALA A 22 8.07 -2.59 -5.59
C ALA A 22 7.87 -1.77 -6.88
N THR A 23 7.05 -2.25 -7.81
CA THR A 23 6.76 -1.57 -9.09
C THR A 23 5.70 -0.49 -8.89
N VAL A 24 5.60 0.45 -9.83
CA VAL A 24 4.75 1.67 -9.74
C VAL A 24 3.24 1.42 -9.51
N ALA A 25 2.75 0.18 -9.64
CA ALA A 25 1.37 -0.21 -9.37
C ALA A 25 1.24 -1.16 -8.14
N GLY A 26 2.31 -1.31 -7.36
CA GLY A 26 2.42 -2.17 -6.18
C GLY A 26 1.71 -1.66 -4.94
N TYR A 27 0.50 -1.12 -5.08
CA TYR A 27 -0.28 -0.60 -3.96
C TYR A 27 -1.06 -1.72 -3.28
N TYR A 28 -1.28 -1.58 -1.98
CA TYR A 28 -1.96 -2.57 -1.15
C TYR A 28 -3.24 -2.00 -0.55
N TRP A 29 -4.36 -2.68 -0.75
CA TRP A 29 -5.62 -2.30 -0.12
C TRP A 29 -5.54 -2.39 1.41
N THR A 30 -6.24 -1.47 2.07
CA THR A 30 -6.65 -1.61 3.48
C THR A 30 -8.12 -2.04 3.56
N SER A 31 -8.58 -2.48 4.73
CA SER A 31 -10.00 -2.75 4.98
C SER A 31 -10.85 -1.49 5.20
N THR A 32 -10.25 -0.29 5.12
CA THR A 32 -10.93 0.97 5.44
C THR A 32 -11.57 1.58 4.21
N THR A 33 -12.90 1.71 4.22
CA THR A 33 -13.64 2.47 3.21
C THR A 33 -13.45 3.97 3.44
N ASN A 34 -13.31 4.74 2.36
CA ASN A 34 -13.23 6.19 2.48
C ASN A 34 -14.57 6.78 2.96
N ALA A 35 -14.53 7.56 4.04
CA ALA A 35 -15.72 8.15 4.65
C ALA A 35 -16.35 9.26 3.78
N SER A 36 -15.54 10.00 3.01
CA SER A 36 -16.05 11.07 2.13
C SER A 36 -16.70 10.53 0.84
N GLY A 37 -16.47 9.25 0.51
CA GLY A 37 -17.01 8.61 -0.67
C GLY A 37 -16.84 7.10 -0.61
N THR A 38 -17.94 6.39 -0.37
CA THR A 38 -17.93 4.94 -0.13
C THR A 38 -17.60 4.08 -1.36
N SER A 39 -17.56 4.70 -2.54
CA SER A 39 -17.07 4.11 -3.80
C SER A 39 -15.56 3.89 -3.82
N SER A 40 -14.82 4.45 -2.85
CA SER A 40 -13.37 4.31 -2.72
C SER A 40 -12.95 3.68 -1.40
N ALA A 41 -11.75 3.13 -1.35
CA ALA A 41 -11.10 2.61 -0.15
C ALA A 41 -9.67 3.14 -0.04
N TRP A 42 -9.09 3.07 1.15
CA TRP A 42 -7.71 3.47 1.38
C TRP A 42 -6.73 2.38 0.93
N TYR A 43 -5.62 2.78 0.34
CA TYR A 43 -4.48 1.91 0.04
C TYR A 43 -3.20 2.43 0.69
N VAL A 44 -2.18 1.56 0.78
CA VAL A 44 -0.82 1.91 1.18
C VAL A 44 0.14 1.67 0.02
N ASN A 45 1.06 2.60 -0.18
CA ASN A 45 2.09 2.61 -1.21
C ASN A 45 3.46 2.32 -0.59
N PHE A 46 4.04 1.17 -0.92
CA PHE A 46 5.40 0.82 -0.52
C PHE A 46 6.45 1.01 -1.64
N THR A 47 6.10 1.65 -2.75
CA THR A 47 6.92 1.65 -3.98
C THR A 47 7.93 2.81 -4.00
N THR A 48 7.63 3.90 -3.29
CA THR A 48 8.45 5.11 -3.24
C THR A 48 8.06 6.00 -2.07
N THR A 49 8.98 6.88 -1.64
CA THR A 49 8.72 7.96 -0.69
C THR A 49 8.42 9.30 -1.37
N LEU A 50 8.47 9.36 -2.71
CA LEU A 50 8.22 10.59 -3.48
C LEU A 50 6.73 10.90 -3.67
N ASN A 51 5.88 9.89 -3.55
CA ASN A 51 4.43 10.00 -3.64
C ASN A 51 3.81 9.81 -2.25
N ASN A 52 2.50 10.05 -2.15
CA ASN A 52 1.74 9.75 -0.93
C ASN A 52 1.93 8.28 -0.52
N ILE A 53 2.22 8.06 0.76
CA ILE A 53 2.33 6.73 1.38
C ILE A 53 0.97 6.05 1.44
N PHE A 54 -0.11 6.82 1.50
CA PHE A 54 -1.48 6.33 1.49
C PHE A 54 -2.37 7.33 0.76
N ASP A 55 -3.38 6.83 0.07
CA ASP A 55 -4.41 7.64 -0.56
C ASP A 55 -5.66 6.76 -0.75
N VAL A 56 -6.71 7.33 -1.33
CA VAL A 56 -7.93 6.61 -1.69
C VAL A 56 -7.88 6.19 -3.15
N ASN A 57 -8.51 5.07 -3.47
CA ASN A 57 -8.66 4.59 -4.83
C ASN A 57 -10.03 3.92 -5.00
N ALA A 58 -10.56 3.90 -6.22
CA ALA A 58 -11.85 3.32 -6.53
C ALA A 58 -11.84 1.82 -6.23
N LYS A 59 -12.90 1.32 -5.58
CA LYS A 59 -13.03 -0.11 -5.23
C LYS A 59 -13.10 -1.03 -6.45
N THR A 60 -13.33 -0.48 -7.64
CA THR A 60 -13.34 -1.20 -8.92
C THR A 60 -11.93 -1.52 -9.44
N ASN A 61 -10.88 -0.93 -8.86
CA ASN A 61 -9.50 -1.14 -9.30
C ASN A 61 -8.87 -2.36 -8.62
N SER A 62 -7.98 -3.03 -9.34
CA SER A 62 -7.22 -4.18 -8.85
C SER A 62 -5.93 -3.72 -8.18
N LEU A 63 -5.87 -3.79 -6.84
CA LEU A 63 -4.64 -3.59 -6.05
C LEU A 63 -4.30 -4.88 -5.29
N PHE A 64 -3.08 -4.96 -4.77
CA PHE A 64 -2.63 -6.12 -4.00
C PHE A 64 -3.30 -6.18 -2.63
N VAL A 65 -3.38 -7.37 -2.07
CA VAL A 65 -3.83 -7.61 -0.70
C VAL A 65 -2.79 -8.46 0.02
N ARG A 66 -2.72 -8.30 1.34
CA ARG A 66 -1.91 -9.14 2.21
C ARG A 66 -2.73 -9.48 3.44
N CYS A 67 -2.81 -10.76 3.78
CA CYS A 67 -3.39 -11.18 5.05
C CYS A 67 -2.43 -10.77 6.19
N VAL A 68 -2.98 -10.20 7.25
CA VAL A 68 -2.25 -9.83 8.46
C VAL A 68 -2.83 -10.66 9.59
N ALA A 69 -1.99 -11.41 10.29
CA ALA A 69 -2.35 -12.16 11.49
C ALA A 69 -1.88 -11.40 12.73
N ASN A 70 -2.63 -11.56 13.83
CA ASN A 70 -2.35 -10.98 15.15
C ASN A 70 -1.66 -12.01 16.05
#